data_AF-A0A956J2J9-F1
#
_entry.id   AF-A0A956J2J9-F1
#
_cell.length_a   1.000
_cell.length_b   1.000
_cell.length_c   1.000
_cell.angle_alpha   90.00
_cell.angle_beta   90.00
_cell.angle_gamma   90.00
#
_symmetry.space_group_name_H-M   'P 1'
#
loop_
_entity.id
_entity.type
_entity.pdbx_description
1 polymer ?
#
loop_
_entity_poly.entity_id
_entity_poly.type
_entity_poly.pdbx_seq_one_letter_code
_entity_poly.pdbx_strand_id
1 'polypeptide(L)'
;HATFALRLGGLVTVFDPIWRRGFGPRRRFCEPGLPLPKVAAATDVVLVSHNHFDHLDMGSLEAFGGSPLYVVPLGNAETLAKLGANVVELDWWQSHEHQGVRYTLVPARHWSMRMPWTRNQALWGGFVVETNQGVAYHSGDTAYFEGFSQIAQRCPAVDWAMLPIGAYDPRWFMRPQHMCPEEAGQAFLDLEAKHLVAMHWGTFKLTDEKLAEPPLRLSHWAKARGVADGSVWIMDVGETRLL
;
A
#
# COMPACT_ATOMS: atom_id res chain seq x y z
N HIS A 1 -7.92 2.95 3.62
CA HIS A 1 -6.73 3.61 3.04
C HIS A 1 -5.66 2.55 2.77
N ALA A 2 -4.40 2.92 2.53
CA ALA A 2 -3.27 2.01 2.35
C ALA A 2 -2.38 1.84 3.60
N THR A 3 -2.75 2.39 4.77
CA THR A 3 -1.95 2.18 5.98
C THR A 3 -2.15 0.79 6.57
N PHE A 4 -1.11 -0.04 6.53
CA PHE A 4 -1.06 -1.36 7.18
C PHE A 4 0.14 -1.44 8.12
N ALA A 5 -0.01 -2.21 9.20
CA ALA A 5 1.10 -2.63 10.04
C ALA A 5 1.25 -4.15 9.91
N LEU A 6 2.41 -4.61 9.48
CA LEU A 6 2.76 -6.01 9.26
C LEU A 6 3.81 -6.43 10.28
N ARG A 7 3.52 -7.48 11.05
CA ARG A 7 4.53 -8.16 11.86
C ARG A 7 4.98 -9.43 11.13
N LEU A 8 6.19 -9.45 10.61
CA LEU A 8 6.74 -10.57 9.83
C LEU A 8 8.27 -10.59 9.94
N GLY A 9 8.87 -11.77 10.09
CA GLY A 9 10.33 -11.89 10.25
C GLY A 9 10.87 -11.25 11.53
N GLY A 10 10.04 -11.12 12.56
CA GLY A 10 10.39 -10.47 13.83
C GLY A 10 10.31 -8.93 13.82
N LEU A 11 10.09 -8.31 12.67
CA LEU A 11 9.98 -6.85 12.52
C LEU A 11 8.52 -6.40 12.38
N VAL A 12 8.26 -5.15 12.77
CA VAL A 12 7.03 -4.42 12.46
C VAL A 12 7.31 -3.44 11.31
N THR A 13 6.72 -3.73 10.16
CA THR A 13 6.76 -2.87 8.97
C THR A 13 5.45 -2.11 8.82
N VAL A 14 5.51 -0.79 8.67
CA VAL A 14 4.33 0.06 8.42
C VAL A 14 4.37 0.63 7.01
N PHE A 15 3.28 0.44 6.27
CA PHE A 15 3.11 0.92 4.90
C PHE A 15 2.32 2.23 4.90
N ASP A 16 2.74 3.20 4.08
CA ASP A 16 2.00 4.44 3.77
C ASP A 16 1.28 5.06 4.99
N PRO A 17 2.01 5.40 6.07
CA PRO A 17 1.42 5.78 7.35
C PRO A 17 0.68 7.12 7.27
N ILE A 18 -0.62 7.10 7.58
CA ILE A 18 -1.45 8.30 7.61
C ILE A 18 -2.51 8.30 8.74
N TRP A 19 -2.37 9.27 9.64
CA TRP A 19 -3.28 9.53 10.78
C TRP A 19 -4.04 10.85 10.67
N ARG A 20 -3.76 11.66 9.65
CA ARG A 20 -4.45 12.94 9.47
C ARG A 20 -5.97 12.78 9.30
N ARG A 21 -6.70 13.82 9.69
CA ARG A 21 -8.17 13.90 9.61
C ARG A 21 -8.72 14.25 8.23
N GLY A 22 -7.88 14.65 7.27
CA GLY A 22 -8.32 15.05 5.93
C GLY A 22 -7.34 15.90 5.12
N PHE A 23 -7.70 16.19 3.87
CA PHE A 23 -6.98 17.01 2.90
C PHE A 23 -7.86 18.14 2.40
N GLY A 24 -7.60 19.37 2.84
CA GLY A 24 -8.45 20.52 2.51
C GLY A 24 -9.93 20.21 2.83
N PRO A 25 -10.84 20.21 1.83
CA PRO A 25 -12.26 19.91 2.06
C PRO A 25 -12.56 18.41 2.26
N ARG A 26 -11.65 17.51 1.88
CA ARG A 26 -11.84 16.06 1.98
C ARG A 26 -11.58 15.61 3.41
N ARG A 27 -12.59 15.09 4.09
CA ARG A 27 -12.46 14.56 5.47
C ARG A 27 -12.24 13.05 5.45
N ARG A 28 -11.56 12.56 6.48
CA ARG A 28 -11.51 11.14 6.84
C ARG A 28 -12.87 10.73 7.42
N PHE A 29 -13.38 9.57 7.01
CA PHE A 29 -14.70 9.06 7.41
C PHE A 29 -14.65 8.11 8.61
N CYS A 30 -13.48 7.56 8.90
CA CYS A 30 -13.26 6.67 10.03
C CYS A 30 -12.03 7.12 10.82
N GLU A 31 -12.05 6.96 12.14
CA GLU A 31 -10.85 7.18 12.96
C GLU A 31 -9.78 6.12 12.64
N PRO A 32 -8.49 6.43 12.77
CA PRO A 32 -7.43 5.42 12.68
C PRO A 32 -7.67 4.29 13.70
N GLY A 33 -7.49 3.04 13.28
CA GLY A 33 -7.80 1.87 14.12
C GLY A 33 -6.85 1.67 15.30
N LEU A 34 -5.65 2.26 15.25
CA LEU A 34 -4.66 2.22 16.32
C LEU A 34 -4.13 3.63 16.63
N PRO A 35 -3.77 3.95 17.89
CA PRO A 35 -3.17 5.23 18.23
C PRO A 35 -1.77 5.39 17.60
N LEU A 36 -1.52 6.54 16.95
CA LEU A 36 -0.25 6.84 16.28
C LEU A 36 0.98 6.63 17.18
N PRO A 37 1.05 7.14 18.43
CA PRO A 37 2.25 6.98 19.26
C PRO A 37 2.59 5.51 19.54
N LYS A 38 1.56 4.65 19.66
CA LYS A 38 1.75 3.21 19.92
C LYS A 38 2.30 2.49 18.69
N VAL A 39 1.80 2.83 17.49
CA VAL A 39 2.29 2.25 16.24
C VAL A 39 3.71 2.73 15.96
N ALA A 40 3.95 4.04 16.06
CA ALA A 40 5.25 4.65 15.83
C ALA A 40 6.34 4.04 16.74
N ALA A 41 6.07 3.91 18.05
CA ALA A 41 7.04 3.34 18.99
C ALA A 41 7.36 1.85 18.76
N ALA A 42 6.49 1.12 18.06
CA ALA A 42 6.67 -0.30 17.78
C ALA A 42 7.20 -0.56 16.36
N THR A 43 7.40 0.47 15.53
CA THR A 43 7.74 0.33 14.12
C THR A 43 9.25 0.25 13.93
N ASP A 44 9.69 -0.80 13.24
CA ASP A 44 11.10 -1.00 12.87
C ASP A 44 11.39 -0.45 11.47
N VAL A 45 10.42 -0.59 10.55
CA VAL A 45 10.56 -0.20 9.14
C VAL A 45 9.32 0.53 8.65
N VAL A 46 9.52 1.64 7.92
CA VAL A 46 8.47 2.38 7.22
C VAL A 46 8.68 2.24 5.72
N LEU A 47 7.64 1.80 5.02
CA LEU A 47 7.61 1.74 3.55
C LEU A 47 6.66 2.81 3.03
N VAL A 48 7.12 3.61 2.06
CA VAL A 48 6.27 4.62 1.41
C VAL A 48 6.25 4.34 -0.09
N SER A 49 5.08 4.02 -0.63
CA SER A 49 4.89 3.61 -2.02
C SER A 49 5.11 4.75 -3.03
N HIS A 50 4.75 5.98 -2.67
CA HIS A 50 4.91 7.20 -3.49
C HIS A 50 4.62 8.48 -2.68
N ASN A 51 4.88 9.66 -3.28
CA ASN A 51 4.83 10.95 -2.57
C ASN A 51 3.48 11.69 -2.51
N HIS A 52 2.37 11.07 -2.93
CA HIS A 52 1.07 11.70 -2.76
C HIS A 52 0.76 11.92 -1.28
N PHE A 53 -0.01 12.97 -0.98
CA PHE A 53 -0.23 13.41 0.40
C PHE A 53 -0.89 12.36 1.29
N ASP A 54 -1.64 11.45 0.69
CA ASP A 54 -2.32 10.36 1.37
C ASP A 54 -1.43 9.13 1.64
N HIS A 55 -0.24 9.06 1.05
CA HIS A 55 0.72 7.98 1.28
C HIS A 55 1.99 8.46 1.98
N LEU A 56 2.41 9.71 1.70
CA LEU A 56 3.54 10.38 2.33
C LEU A 56 3.06 11.62 3.10
N ASP A 57 2.49 11.37 4.28
CA ASP A 57 2.00 12.40 5.18
C ASP A 57 3.03 12.77 6.26
N MET A 58 3.72 13.90 6.09
CA MET A 58 4.78 14.30 7.03
C MET A 58 4.28 14.53 8.45
N GLY A 59 3.02 14.97 8.63
CA GLY A 59 2.47 15.15 9.97
C GLY A 59 2.30 13.83 10.74
N SER A 60 2.03 12.74 10.03
CA SER A 60 2.02 11.40 10.62
C SER A 60 3.44 10.88 10.85
N LEU A 61 4.33 11.07 9.88
CA LEU A 61 5.72 10.58 9.92
C LEU A 61 6.58 11.25 11.00
N GLU A 62 6.29 12.49 11.37
CA GLU A 62 6.95 13.18 12.48
C GLU A 62 6.86 12.39 13.81
N ALA A 63 5.78 11.63 14.02
CA ALA A 63 5.63 10.79 15.22
C ALA A 63 6.51 9.53 15.20
N PHE A 64 6.87 9.02 14.01
CA PHE A 64 7.80 7.89 13.85
C PHE A 64 9.26 8.34 14.05
N GLY A 65 9.56 9.61 13.71
CA GLY A 65 10.89 10.17 13.85
C GLY A 65 11.94 9.46 12.99
N GLY A 66 13.21 9.60 13.34
CA GLY A 66 14.32 9.01 12.59
C GLY A 66 14.73 7.59 12.99
N SER A 67 14.03 6.97 13.96
CA SER A 67 14.42 5.67 14.50
C SER A 67 14.18 4.49 13.54
N PRO A 68 13.04 4.39 12.83
CA PRO A 68 12.83 3.31 11.88
C PRO A 68 13.76 3.43 10.66
N LEU A 69 14.00 2.31 9.98
CA LEU A 69 14.49 2.33 8.60
C LEU A 69 13.35 2.79 7.67
N TYR A 70 13.62 3.71 6.78
CA TYR A 70 12.69 4.12 5.73
C TYR A 70 13.15 3.53 4.40
N VAL A 71 12.26 2.82 3.71
CA VAL A 71 12.52 2.35 2.34
C VAL A 71 11.49 2.97 1.42
N VAL A 72 11.98 3.68 0.40
CA VAL A 72 11.14 4.49 -0.50
C VAL A 72 11.62 4.35 -1.95
N PRO A 73 10.78 4.65 -2.95
CA PRO A 73 11.23 4.79 -4.32
C PRO A 73 12.21 5.95 -4.50
N LEU A 74 13.06 5.89 -5.53
CA LEU A 74 13.98 6.98 -5.92
C LEU A 74 13.32 8.38 -5.93
N GLY A 75 14.02 9.38 -5.42
CA GLY A 75 13.59 10.78 -5.42
C GLY A 75 12.63 11.16 -4.29
N ASN A 76 12.42 10.28 -3.29
CA ASN A 76 11.54 10.53 -2.15
C ASN A 76 12.30 10.86 -0.85
N ALA A 77 13.61 10.56 -0.76
CA ALA A 77 14.40 10.76 0.45
C ALA A 77 14.46 12.22 0.91
N GLU A 78 14.52 13.18 -0.03
CA GLU A 78 14.55 14.61 0.28
C GLU A 78 13.35 15.04 1.15
N THR A 79 12.17 14.47 0.89
CA THR A 79 10.96 14.79 1.67
C THR A 79 11.07 14.31 3.11
N LEU A 80 11.82 13.23 3.35
CA LEU A 80 12.03 12.61 4.66
C LEU A 80 13.24 13.16 5.42
N ALA A 81 14.11 13.95 4.77
CA ALA A 81 15.36 14.44 5.34
C ALA A 81 15.18 15.13 6.70
N LYS A 82 14.08 15.87 6.88
CA LYS A 82 13.78 16.59 8.13
C LYS A 82 13.50 15.67 9.34
N LEU A 83 13.24 14.39 9.11
CA LEU A 83 13.01 13.41 10.18
C LEU A 83 14.31 12.92 10.83
N GLY A 84 15.47 13.19 10.20
CA GLY A 84 16.75 12.61 10.61
C GLY A 84 16.80 11.09 10.45
N ALA A 85 15.99 10.56 9.52
CA ALA A 85 15.80 9.14 9.29
C ALA A 85 16.92 8.52 8.45
N ASN A 86 17.18 7.23 8.66
CA ASN A 86 17.91 6.41 7.70
C ASN A 86 16.97 6.06 6.54
N VAL A 87 17.27 6.55 5.34
CA VAL A 87 16.43 6.37 4.15
C VAL A 87 17.20 5.59 3.09
N VAL A 88 16.60 4.50 2.62
CA VAL A 88 17.04 3.72 1.47
C VAL A 88 16.11 4.03 0.31
N GLU A 89 16.68 4.55 -0.77
CA GLU A 89 15.96 4.73 -2.02
C GLU A 89 16.20 3.55 -2.96
N LEU A 90 15.12 3.03 -3.55
CA LEU A 90 15.17 1.91 -4.48
C LEU A 90 14.58 2.31 -5.83
N ASP A 91 15.20 1.82 -6.90
CA ASP A 91 14.57 1.71 -8.22
C ASP A 91 13.76 0.39 -8.31
N TRP A 92 12.92 0.25 -9.33
CA TRP A 92 12.18 -0.98 -9.54
C TRP A 92 13.12 -2.18 -9.68
N TRP A 93 12.73 -3.28 -9.05
CA TRP A 93 13.46 -4.53 -8.91
C TRP A 93 14.74 -4.45 -8.07
N GLN A 94 15.06 -3.29 -7.50
CA GLN A 94 16.08 -3.21 -6.46
C GLN A 94 15.52 -3.68 -5.13
N SER A 95 16.41 -4.25 -4.33
CA SER A 95 16.08 -4.81 -3.02
C SER A 95 17.03 -4.27 -1.96
N HIS A 96 16.54 -4.19 -0.73
CA HIS A 96 17.34 -3.93 0.45
C HIS A 96 17.02 -4.97 1.53
N GLU A 97 18.05 -5.49 2.18
CA GLU A 97 17.89 -6.42 3.30
C GLU A 97 18.16 -5.71 4.62
N HIS A 98 17.24 -5.89 5.57
CA HIS A 98 17.35 -5.36 6.92
C HIS A 98 16.94 -6.42 7.93
N GLN A 99 17.88 -6.81 8.81
CA GLN A 99 17.67 -7.79 9.89
C GLN A 99 17.00 -9.10 9.43
N GLY A 100 17.36 -9.61 8.24
CA GLY A 100 16.81 -10.86 7.70
C GLY A 100 15.46 -10.73 6.99
N VAL A 101 14.96 -9.51 6.80
CA VAL A 101 13.80 -9.19 5.96
C VAL A 101 14.27 -8.48 4.69
N ARG A 102 13.84 -8.97 3.53
CA ARG A 102 14.14 -8.36 2.23
C ARG A 102 12.96 -7.52 1.77
N TYR A 103 13.25 -6.27 1.40
CA TYR A 103 12.30 -5.31 0.87
C TYR A 103 12.64 -5.04 -0.59
N THR A 104 11.76 -5.44 -1.51
CA THR A 104 11.94 -5.23 -2.95
C THR A 104 10.93 -4.21 -3.44
N LEU A 105 11.39 -3.13 -4.08
CA LEU A 105 10.49 -2.22 -4.78
C LEU A 105 10.13 -2.85 -6.12
N VAL A 106 8.84 -2.98 -6.42
CA VAL A 106 8.32 -3.52 -7.68
C VAL A 106 7.49 -2.49 -8.44
N PRO A 107 7.38 -2.59 -9.78
CA PRO A 107 6.62 -1.63 -10.57
C PRO A 107 5.15 -1.52 -10.15
N ALA A 108 4.59 -0.34 -10.39
CA ALA A 108 3.16 -0.05 -10.32
C ALA A 108 2.79 0.89 -11.47
N ARG A 109 1.55 0.79 -11.98
CA ARG A 109 1.02 1.70 -13.00
C ARG A 109 0.33 2.89 -12.35
N HIS A 110 1.14 3.88 -11.97
CA HIS A 110 0.69 5.10 -11.31
C HIS A 110 1.57 6.30 -11.68
N TRP A 111 1.60 7.33 -10.82
CA TRP A 111 2.34 8.57 -11.01
C TRP A 111 2.68 9.17 -9.63
N SER A 112 3.48 10.24 -9.64
CA SER A 112 3.84 10.96 -8.41
C SER A 112 3.72 12.46 -8.63
N MET A 113 3.35 13.21 -7.58
CA MET A 113 3.36 14.67 -7.57
C MET A 113 3.12 15.19 -6.16
N ARG A 114 4.02 16.04 -5.68
CA ARG A 114 3.86 16.71 -4.38
C ARG A 114 3.63 18.21 -4.50
N MET A 115 4.30 18.83 -5.47
CA MET A 115 4.10 20.22 -5.91
C MET A 115 3.61 20.24 -7.36
N PRO A 116 2.85 21.27 -7.79
CA PRO A 116 2.24 21.30 -9.13
C PRO A 116 3.21 21.12 -10.32
N TRP A 117 4.51 21.43 -10.13
CA TRP A 117 5.56 21.31 -11.16
C TRP A 117 6.47 20.08 -10.98
N THR A 118 6.17 19.18 -10.04
CA THR A 118 7.03 18.03 -9.67
C THR A 118 6.50 16.69 -10.18
N ARG A 119 5.59 16.71 -11.17
CA ARG A 119 4.97 15.49 -11.68
C ARG A 119 6.04 14.52 -12.18
N ASN A 120 6.00 13.29 -11.67
CA ASN A 120 6.90 12.17 -12.00
C ASN A 120 8.40 12.47 -11.79
N GLN A 121 8.76 13.43 -10.92
CA GLN A 121 10.17 13.68 -10.55
C GLN A 121 10.68 12.71 -9.48
N ALA A 122 9.77 12.08 -8.74
CA ALA A 122 10.07 10.96 -7.84
C ALA A 122 9.39 9.70 -8.35
N LEU A 123 9.98 8.54 -8.08
CA LEU A 123 9.44 7.25 -8.45
C LEU A 123 8.26 6.85 -7.53
N TRP A 124 7.51 5.84 -7.96
CA TRP A 124 6.40 5.20 -7.26
C TRP A 124 6.51 3.67 -7.44
N GLY A 125 5.87 2.88 -6.59
CA GLY A 125 5.86 1.42 -6.76
C GLY A 125 5.09 0.68 -5.68
N GLY A 126 5.12 -0.65 -5.79
CA GLY A 126 4.72 -1.56 -4.71
C GLY A 126 5.93 -2.14 -3.99
N PHE A 127 5.71 -2.80 -2.86
CA PHE A 127 6.75 -3.49 -2.10
C PHE A 127 6.43 -4.96 -1.94
N VAL A 128 7.43 -5.81 -2.20
CA VAL A 128 7.44 -7.21 -1.75
C VAL A 128 8.32 -7.30 -0.51
N VAL A 129 7.75 -7.81 0.58
CA VAL A 129 8.40 -8.05 1.86
C VAL A 129 8.59 -9.56 2.00
N GLU A 130 9.82 -10.02 1.81
CA GLU A 130 10.19 -11.43 1.81
C GLU A 130 10.91 -11.79 3.12
N THR A 131 10.48 -12.89 3.73
CA THR A 131 11.10 -13.49 4.91
C THR A 131 11.06 -15.01 4.81
N ASN A 132 11.78 -15.69 5.69
CA ASN A 132 11.69 -17.15 5.83
C ASN A 132 10.32 -17.64 6.34
N GLN A 133 9.46 -16.74 6.83
CA GLN A 133 8.15 -17.06 7.39
C GLN A 133 7.00 -16.85 6.39
N GLY A 134 7.26 -16.14 5.28
CA GLY A 134 6.25 -15.82 4.28
C GLY A 134 6.58 -14.53 3.52
N VAL A 135 5.73 -14.22 2.55
CA VAL A 135 5.88 -13.09 1.64
C VAL A 135 4.60 -12.25 1.60
N ALA A 136 4.75 -10.97 1.92
CA ALA A 136 3.68 -9.98 1.78
C ALA A 136 3.96 -9.07 0.58
N TYR A 137 2.92 -8.70 -0.15
CA TYR A 137 2.97 -7.72 -1.23
C TYR A 137 2.03 -6.57 -0.92
N HIS A 138 2.52 -5.34 -1.04
CA HIS A 138 1.72 -4.13 -0.98
C HIS A 138 1.85 -3.38 -2.30
N SER A 139 0.78 -3.28 -3.09
CA SER A 139 0.90 -2.74 -4.45
C SER A 139 1.17 -1.25 -4.53
N GLY A 140 0.93 -0.52 -3.43
CA GLY A 140 0.70 0.93 -3.51
C GLY A 140 -0.53 1.23 -4.37
N ASP A 141 -0.62 2.46 -4.84
CA ASP A 141 -1.64 2.85 -5.81
C ASP A 141 -1.21 2.40 -7.21
N THR A 142 -2.12 1.76 -7.93
CA THR A 142 -1.85 1.25 -9.27
C THR A 142 -3.15 1.03 -10.05
N ALA A 143 -3.08 1.25 -11.35
CA ALA A 143 -4.01 0.64 -12.31
C ALA A 143 -3.67 -0.82 -12.56
N TYR A 144 -4.60 -1.52 -13.21
CA TYR A 144 -4.32 -2.86 -13.71
C TYR A 144 -3.31 -2.84 -14.86
N PHE A 145 -2.33 -3.74 -14.81
CA PHE A 145 -1.25 -3.85 -15.80
C PHE A 145 -0.57 -5.23 -15.73
N GLU A 146 0.23 -5.54 -16.75
CA GLU A 146 0.92 -6.84 -16.89
C GLU A 146 1.99 -7.13 -15.83
N GLY A 147 2.39 -6.13 -15.04
CA GLY A 147 3.43 -6.31 -14.05
C GLY A 147 3.05 -7.21 -12.88
N PHE A 148 1.75 -7.47 -12.65
CA PHE A 148 1.33 -8.45 -11.64
C PHE A 148 1.84 -9.86 -11.95
N SER A 149 1.72 -10.30 -13.20
CA SER A 149 2.29 -11.59 -13.62
C SER A 149 3.82 -11.58 -13.61
N GLN A 150 4.46 -10.43 -13.88
CA GLN A 150 5.92 -10.31 -13.76
C GLN A 150 6.38 -10.42 -12.30
N ILE A 151 5.63 -9.86 -11.35
CA ILE A 151 5.89 -10.00 -9.92
C ILE A 151 5.76 -11.47 -9.52
N ALA A 152 4.69 -12.17 -9.92
CA ALA A 152 4.53 -13.61 -9.66
C ALA A 152 5.69 -14.46 -10.19
N GLN A 153 6.24 -14.10 -11.36
CA GLN A 153 7.36 -14.82 -11.98
C GLN A 153 8.72 -14.54 -11.32
N ARG A 154 8.91 -13.34 -10.76
CA ARG A 154 10.23 -12.87 -10.27
C ARG A 154 10.38 -12.97 -8.76
N CYS A 155 9.29 -12.87 -8.02
CA CYS A 155 9.28 -12.91 -6.57
C CYS A 155 8.85 -14.30 -6.07
N PRO A 156 9.18 -14.68 -4.83
CA PRO A 156 8.61 -15.90 -4.27
C PRO A 156 7.08 -15.79 -4.14
N ALA A 157 6.42 -16.94 -4.01
CA ALA A 157 4.97 -17.02 -3.94
C ALA A 157 4.40 -16.10 -2.85
N VAL A 158 3.51 -15.20 -3.25
CA VAL A 158 2.91 -14.20 -2.36
C VAL A 158 1.86 -14.85 -1.48
N ASP A 159 2.02 -14.76 -0.17
CA ASP A 159 1.01 -15.24 0.77
C ASP A 159 -0.12 -14.24 0.92
N TRP A 160 0.21 -12.93 1.04
CA TRP A 160 -0.76 -11.86 1.23
C TRP A 160 -0.52 -10.68 0.30
N ALA A 161 -1.48 -10.39 -0.56
CA ALA A 161 -1.46 -9.26 -1.49
C ALA A 161 -2.42 -8.16 -1.03
N MET A 162 -1.88 -7.04 -0.55
CA MET A 162 -2.64 -5.83 -0.22
C MET A 162 -2.89 -5.05 -1.51
N LEU A 163 -4.14 -5.00 -1.97
CA LEU A 163 -4.54 -4.44 -3.27
C LEU A 163 -5.63 -3.35 -3.13
N PRO A 164 -5.49 -2.19 -3.79
CA PRO A 164 -6.45 -1.11 -3.71
C PRO A 164 -7.74 -1.51 -4.42
N ILE A 165 -8.88 -1.23 -3.79
CA ILE A 165 -10.20 -1.47 -4.39
C ILE A 165 -11.04 -0.20 -4.51
N GLY A 166 -10.62 0.92 -3.94
CA GLY A 166 -11.29 2.22 -4.05
C GLY A 166 -10.57 3.17 -5.00
N ALA A 167 -10.99 4.43 -5.01
CA ALA A 167 -10.40 5.49 -5.83
C ALA A 167 -10.51 5.27 -7.34
N TYR A 168 -11.57 4.62 -7.82
CA TYR A 168 -11.66 4.16 -9.21
C TYR A 168 -12.63 4.93 -10.10
N ASP A 169 -13.49 5.80 -9.57
CA ASP A 169 -14.47 6.54 -10.38
C ASP A 169 -14.15 8.03 -10.57
N PRO A 170 -14.49 8.63 -11.72
CA PRO A 170 -15.13 7.98 -12.88
C PRO A 170 -14.11 7.18 -13.71
N ARG A 171 -14.50 5.99 -14.18
CA ARG A 171 -13.59 5.06 -14.89
C ARG A 171 -12.84 5.67 -16.08
N TRP A 172 -13.45 6.57 -16.86
CA TRP A 172 -12.78 7.19 -18.01
C TRP A 172 -11.53 7.99 -17.60
N PHE A 173 -11.50 8.52 -16.37
CA PHE A 173 -10.40 9.31 -15.84
C PHE A 173 -9.47 8.49 -14.96
N MET A 174 -10.01 7.64 -14.08
CA MET A 174 -9.24 6.94 -13.07
C MET A 174 -8.62 5.62 -13.55
N ARG A 175 -9.19 4.95 -14.56
CA ARG A 175 -8.70 3.64 -15.07
C ARG A 175 -7.20 3.59 -15.41
N PRO A 176 -6.57 4.65 -15.96
CA PRO A 176 -5.13 4.63 -16.24
C PRO A 176 -4.24 4.61 -15.00
N GLN A 177 -4.78 4.89 -13.81
CA GLN A 177 -4.02 5.10 -12.57
C GLN A 177 -4.55 4.32 -11.34
N HIS A 178 -5.80 3.84 -11.33
CA HIS A 178 -6.40 3.08 -10.23
C HIS A 178 -7.25 1.89 -10.72
N MET A 179 -7.04 0.74 -10.06
CA MET A 179 -7.87 -0.45 -10.21
C MET A 179 -9.28 -0.23 -9.65
N CYS A 180 -10.28 -0.80 -10.32
CA CYS A 180 -11.56 -1.10 -9.67
C CYS A 180 -11.52 -2.46 -8.93
N PRO A 181 -12.54 -2.82 -8.12
CA PRO A 181 -12.56 -4.05 -7.35
C PRO A 181 -12.34 -5.34 -8.18
N GLU A 182 -12.91 -5.41 -9.39
CA GLU A 182 -12.77 -6.56 -10.28
C GLU A 182 -11.36 -6.65 -10.90
N GLU A 183 -10.73 -5.51 -11.16
CA GLU A 183 -9.34 -5.43 -11.62
C GLU A 183 -8.38 -5.83 -10.49
N ALA A 184 -8.65 -5.44 -9.24
CA ALA A 184 -7.91 -5.91 -8.07
C ALA A 184 -8.07 -7.42 -7.85
N GLY A 185 -9.28 -7.95 -8.06
CA GLY A 185 -9.53 -9.39 -8.06
C GLY A 185 -8.72 -10.12 -9.15
N GLN A 186 -8.69 -9.59 -10.37
CA GLN A 186 -7.88 -10.16 -11.44
C GLN A 186 -6.38 -10.10 -11.12
N ALA A 187 -5.89 -8.97 -10.61
CA ALA A 187 -4.50 -8.82 -10.17
C ALA A 187 -4.11 -9.84 -9.10
N PHE A 188 -5.01 -10.15 -8.17
CA PHE A 188 -4.80 -11.20 -7.17
C PHE A 188 -4.58 -12.58 -7.79
N LEU A 189 -5.36 -12.94 -8.82
CA LEU A 189 -5.15 -14.20 -9.55
C LEU A 189 -3.83 -14.19 -10.33
N ASP A 190 -3.51 -13.07 -10.97
CA ASP A 190 -2.28 -12.94 -11.78
C ASP A 190 -1.01 -12.91 -10.93
N LEU A 191 -1.12 -12.52 -9.66
CA LEU A 191 -0.06 -12.61 -8.65
C LEU A 191 0.12 -14.03 -8.10
N GLU A 192 -0.81 -14.94 -8.37
CA GLU A 192 -0.89 -16.27 -7.75
C GLU A 192 -0.84 -16.21 -6.22
N ALA A 193 -1.40 -15.14 -5.64
CA ALA A 193 -1.34 -14.93 -4.19
C ALA A 193 -2.32 -15.84 -3.45
N LYS A 194 -2.00 -16.23 -2.21
CA LYS A 194 -2.89 -17.06 -1.39
C LYS A 194 -4.09 -16.28 -0.84
N HIS A 195 -3.83 -15.04 -0.42
CA HIS A 195 -4.84 -14.13 0.12
C HIS A 195 -4.78 -12.73 -0.51
N LEU A 196 -5.95 -12.19 -0.85
CA LEU A 196 -6.15 -10.77 -1.18
C LEU A 196 -6.55 -10.03 0.10
N VAL A 197 -5.84 -8.96 0.44
CA VAL A 197 -6.20 -8.02 1.52
C VAL A 197 -6.66 -6.70 0.90
N ALA A 198 -7.93 -6.36 1.03
CA ALA A 198 -8.52 -5.21 0.37
C ALA A 198 -8.08 -3.89 1.04
N MET A 199 -7.52 -2.97 0.27
CA MET A 199 -7.07 -1.66 0.76
C MET A 199 -7.61 -0.48 -0.05
N HIS A 200 -7.22 0.73 0.35
CA HIS A 200 -7.55 1.99 -0.34
C HIS A 200 -9.05 2.30 -0.50
N TRP A 201 -9.88 1.80 0.42
CA TRP A 201 -11.32 2.10 0.45
C TRP A 201 -11.77 2.56 1.84
N GLY A 202 -13.00 3.08 1.92
CA GLY A 202 -13.72 3.34 3.19
C GLY A 202 -13.14 4.43 4.11
N THR A 203 -12.03 5.09 3.76
CA THR A 203 -11.34 6.04 4.66
C THR A 203 -11.45 7.49 4.20
N PHE A 204 -11.10 7.79 2.95
CA PHE A 204 -11.22 9.12 2.37
C PHE A 204 -12.12 9.03 1.13
N LYS A 205 -12.92 10.06 0.87
CA LYS A 205 -13.61 10.20 -0.41
C LYS A 205 -12.70 10.91 -1.39
N LEU A 206 -11.97 10.13 -2.20
CA LEU A 206 -10.98 10.65 -3.15
C LEU A 206 -11.57 10.90 -4.55
N THR A 207 -12.70 10.27 -4.82
CA THR A 207 -13.33 10.04 -6.14
C THR A 207 -14.84 9.90 -6.00
N ASP A 208 -15.52 9.59 -7.10
CA ASP A 208 -16.97 9.68 -7.22
C ASP A 208 -17.73 8.44 -6.72
N GLU A 209 -17.08 7.29 -6.51
CA GLU A 209 -17.76 6.09 -6.05
C GLU A 209 -18.37 6.23 -4.65
N LYS A 210 -19.36 5.39 -4.35
CA LYS A 210 -19.93 5.29 -3.00
C LYS A 210 -18.93 4.57 -2.09
N LEU A 211 -18.69 5.10 -0.89
CA LEU A 211 -17.69 4.55 0.05
C LEU A 211 -17.89 3.07 0.39
N ALA A 212 -19.14 2.59 0.44
CA ALA A 212 -19.48 1.20 0.79
C ALA A 212 -19.56 0.26 -0.44
N GLU A 213 -19.44 0.77 -1.66
CA GLU A 213 -19.53 -0.02 -2.88
C GLU A 213 -18.33 -0.96 -3.13
N PRO A 214 -17.06 -0.54 -2.91
CA PRO A 214 -15.91 -1.36 -3.28
C PRO A 214 -15.90 -2.78 -2.68
N PRO A 215 -16.15 -2.96 -1.36
CA PRO A 215 -16.20 -4.30 -0.76
C PRO A 215 -17.26 -5.21 -1.36
N LEU A 216 -18.43 -4.65 -1.68
CA LEU A 216 -19.55 -5.40 -2.23
C LEU A 216 -19.22 -5.92 -3.62
N ARG A 217 -18.61 -5.06 -4.45
CA ARG A 217 -18.17 -5.42 -5.80
C ARG A 217 -17.08 -6.48 -5.79
N LEU A 218 -16.08 -6.34 -4.91
CA LEU A 218 -15.02 -7.35 -4.76
C LEU A 218 -15.61 -8.69 -4.32
N SER A 219 -16.52 -8.68 -3.34
CA SER A 219 -17.17 -9.90 -2.82
C SER A 219 -18.01 -10.59 -3.91
N HIS A 220 -18.77 -9.81 -4.69
CA HIS A 220 -19.54 -10.33 -5.82
C HIS A 220 -18.64 -10.94 -6.90
N TRP A 221 -17.54 -10.27 -7.23
CA TRP A 221 -16.56 -10.78 -8.19
C TRP A 221 -15.94 -12.10 -7.71
N ALA A 222 -15.51 -12.16 -6.45
CA ALA A 222 -14.87 -13.34 -5.87
C ALA A 222 -15.82 -14.55 -5.91
N LYS A 223 -17.08 -14.35 -5.51
CA LYS A 223 -18.12 -15.38 -5.59
C LYS A 223 -18.39 -15.84 -7.02
N ALA A 224 -18.48 -14.91 -7.97
CA ALA A 224 -18.74 -15.23 -9.38
C ALA A 224 -17.58 -16.00 -10.04
N ARG A 225 -16.35 -15.81 -9.55
CA ARG A 225 -15.15 -16.49 -10.04
C ARG A 225 -14.83 -17.79 -9.28
N GLY A 226 -15.60 -18.14 -8.25
CA GLY A 226 -15.34 -19.33 -7.44
C GLY A 226 -14.03 -19.25 -6.66
N VAL A 227 -13.61 -18.03 -6.27
CA VAL A 227 -12.46 -17.85 -5.38
C VAL A 227 -12.76 -18.53 -4.04
N ALA A 228 -11.78 -19.25 -3.50
CA ALA A 228 -11.96 -20.00 -2.26
C ALA A 228 -12.40 -19.09 -1.10
N ASP A 229 -13.34 -19.59 -0.30
CA ASP A 229 -13.80 -18.89 0.89
C ASP A 229 -12.62 -18.64 1.84
N GLY A 230 -12.50 -17.40 2.34
CA GLY A 230 -11.39 -17.00 3.19
C GLY A 230 -10.12 -16.55 2.46
N SER A 231 -10.05 -16.64 1.13
CA SER A 231 -8.93 -16.04 0.36
C SER A 231 -9.05 -14.54 0.18
N VAL A 232 -10.25 -13.95 0.32
CA VAL A 232 -10.46 -12.50 0.19
C VAL A 232 -10.76 -11.89 1.56
N TRP A 233 -9.90 -11.00 2.02
CA TRP A 233 -9.99 -10.32 3.30
C TRP A 233 -10.39 -8.86 3.10
N ILE A 234 -11.61 -8.54 3.49
CA ILE A 234 -12.12 -7.17 3.61
C ILE A 234 -12.13 -6.88 5.10
N MET A 235 -11.11 -6.18 5.58
CA MET A 235 -10.88 -5.98 7.00
C MET A 235 -11.53 -4.69 7.50
N ASP A 236 -12.02 -4.72 8.74
CA ASP A 236 -12.42 -3.52 9.47
C ASP A 236 -11.20 -2.68 9.85
N VAL A 237 -11.42 -1.39 10.09
CA VAL A 237 -10.36 -0.47 10.51
C VAL A 237 -9.87 -0.86 11.91
N GLY A 238 -8.60 -1.28 11.99
CA GLY A 238 -7.98 -1.75 13.23
C GLY A 238 -8.13 -3.24 13.50
N GLU A 239 -8.82 -3.99 12.62
CA GLU A 239 -8.84 -5.44 12.67
C GLU A 239 -7.42 -6.00 12.52
N THR A 240 -7.11 -7.06 13.25
CA THR A 240 -5.86 -7.81 13.12
C THR A 240 -6.20 -9.23 12.71
N ARG A 241 -5.55 -9.71 11.64
CA ARG A 241 -5.58 -11.12 11.24
C ARG A 241 -4.19 -11.70 11.41
N LEU A 242 -4.16 -12.94 11.91
CA LEU A 242 -2.93 -13.71 11.98
C LEU A 242 -2.66 -14.31 10.61
N LEU A 243 -1.41 -14.12 10.18
CA LEU A 243 -0.84 -14.64 8.94
C LEU A 243 -0.50 -16.12 9.11
#